data_AF-A0A7L1N9Y4-F1
#
_entry.id   AF-A0A7L1N9Y4-F1
#
_cell.length_a   1.000
_cell.length_b   1.000
_cell.length_c   1.000
_cell.angle_alpha   90.00
_cell.angle_beta   90.00
_cell.angle_gamma   90.00
#
_symmetry.space_group_name_H-M   'P 1'
#
loop_
_entity.id
_entity.type
_entity.pdbx_description
1 polymer ?
#
loop_
_entity_poly.entity_id
_entity_poly.type
_entity_poly.pdbx_seq_one_letter_code
_entity_poly.pdbx_strand_id
1 'polypeptide(L)'
;MSFFPKISFQCEVEEYLTRMFRNNELVAALGTHEAESKYQSLLSRLSHPPGFTTVRVNTHLASVKHVKKLLFEEIQKQFKGQHVPVLEHPKLQDILLIPVTGPRTDLRKHASEVIVGAHCGYAVLRGAHVYVPGIMSTSRSMKAGDLVSVYSDIEGKCKRGAKEFEGAKVFLGNGVSELSRSEIFSSGGPLKGMGIRMTEPVYLSPSFDNVLPSHLFLQNLPSVVVSHVLNPQPGERILDMCAAPGGKTTHLAALMRDQ
;
A
#
# COMPACT_ATOMS: atom_id res chain seq x y z
N MET A 1 13.20 -18.48 5.01
CA MET A 1 12.88 -17.35 5.90
C MET A 1 12.08 -16.33 5.12
N SER A 2 11.03 -15.73 5.69
CA SER A 2 10.26 -14.68 5.02
C SER A 2 11.15 -13.45 4.78
N PHE A 3 10.87 -12.69 3.71
CA PHE A 3 11.66 -11.50 3.38
C PHE A 3 11.56 -10.42 4.46
N PHE A 4 10.35 -10.15 4.94
CA PHE A 4 10.11 -9.33 6.12
C PHE A 4 9.90 -10.18 7.37
N PRO A 5 10.26 -9.67 8.57
CA PRO A 5 9.89 -10.29 9.83
C PRO A 5 8.36 -10.29 10.00
N LYS A 6 7.87 -11.12 10.94
CA LYS A 6 6.45 -11.06 11.34
C LYS A 6 6.08 -9.67 11.85
N ILE A 7 4.81 -9.32 11.75
CA ILE A 7 4.32 -8.03 12.23
C ILE A 7 4.64 -7.89 13.73
N SER A 8 5.09 -6.71 14.13
CA SER A 8 5.39 -6.41 15.52
C SER A 8 4.16 -5.79 16.18
N PHE A 9 3.78 -6.32 17.33
CA PHE A 9 2.71 -5.80 18.17
C PHE A 9 3.27 -5.42 19.54
N GLN A 10 2.51 -4.61 20.29
CA GLN A 10 2.72 -4.50 21.72
C GLN A 10 2.44 -5.85 22.38
N CYS A 11 3.16 -6.19 23.46
CA CYS A 11 3.07 -7.49 24.13
C CYS A 11 1.62 -7.88 24.45
N GLU A 12 0.86 -6.94 25.02
CA GLU A 12 -0.55 -7.12 25.40
C GLU A 12 -1.45 -7.46 24.20
N VAL A 13 -1.18 -6.85 23.04
CA VAL A 13 -1.92 -7.10 21.80
C VAL A 13 -1.55 -8.47 21.23
N GLU A 14 -0.27 -8.83 21.24
CA GLU A 14 0.18 -10.16 20.77
C GLU A 14 -0.41 -11.27 21.64
N GLU A 15 -0.41 -11.12 22.97
CA GLU A 15 -1.03 -12.06 23.91
C GLU A 15 -2.53 -12.20 23.66
N TYR A 16 -3.23 -11.07 23.50
CA TYR A 16 -4.66 -11.06 23.21
C TYR A 16 -4.98 -11.80 21.91
N LEU A 17 -4.29 -11.48 20.80
CA LEU A 17 -4.50 -12.12 19.51
C LEU A 17 -4.15 -13.60 19.57
N THR A 18 -3.06 -13.97 20.25
CA THR A 18 -2.67 -15.37 20.44
C THR A 18 -3.78 -16.16 21.12
N ARG A 19 -4.41 -15.60 22.16
CA ARG A 19 -5.55 -16.24 22.85
C ARG A 19 -6.77 -16.37 21.93
N MET A 20 -7.07 -15.36 21.10
CA MET A 20 -8.21 -15.39 20.20
C MET A 20 -8.06 -16.42 19.08
N PHE A 21 -6.88 -16.51 18.47
CA PHE A 21 -6.59 -17.42 17.36
C PHE A 21 -6.20 -18.84 17.82
N ARG A 22 -6.15 -19.07 19.14
CA ARG A 22 -5.94 -20.39 19.77
C ARG A 22 -7.01 -20.71 20.80
N ASN A 23 -8.22 -20.22 20.58
CA ASN A 23 -9.36 -20.53 21.45
C ASN A 23 -9.71 -22.04 21.41
N ASN A 24 -10.48 -22.49 22.39
CA ASN A 24 -10.83 -23.92 22.55
C ASN A 24 -11.55 -24.51 21.32
N GLU A 25 -12.37 -23.72 20.62
CA GLU A 25 -13.11 -24.17 19.44
C GLU A 25 -12.15 -24.45 18.27
N LEU A 26 -11.23 -23.52 17.98
CA LEU A 26 -10.22 -23.69 16.94
C LEU A 26 -9.26 -24.84 17.26
N VAL A 27 -8.84 -24.96 18.53
CA VAL A 27 -7.96 -26.05 18.98
C VAL A 27 -8.67 -27.40 18.90
N ALA A 28 -9.96 -27.47 19.25
CA ALA A 28 -10.74 -28.70 19.10
C ALA A 28 -10.94 -29.09 17.63
N ALA A 29 -11.15 -28.11 16.74
CA ALA A 29 -11.41 -28.35 15.33
C ALA A 29 -10.14 -28.67 14.50
N LEU A 30 -9.01 -28.02 14.80
CA LEU A 30 -7.78 -28.11 13.99
C LEU A 30 -6.64 -28.84 14.71
N GLY A 31 -6.69 -28.93 16.04
CA GLY A 31 -5.56 -29.32 16.87
C GLY A 31 -4.63 -28.14 17.20
N THR A 32 -3.97 -28.21 18.36
CA THR A 32 -3.13 -27.11 18.89
C THR A 32 -2.00 -26.71 17.94
N HIS A 33 -1.33 -27.69 17.34
CA HIS A 33 -0.18 -27.43 16.46
C HIS A 33 -0.60 -26.72 15.16
N GLU A 34 -1.71 -27.15 14.55
CA GLU A 34 -2.19 -26.54 13.31
C GLU A 34 -2.73 -25.13 13.54
N ALA A 35 -3.45 -24.91 14.66
CA ALA A 35 -3.89 -23.57 15.05
C ALA A 35 -2.70 -22.60 15.23
N GLU A 36 -1.65 -23.04 15.92
CA GLU A 36 -0.42 -22.26 16.09
C GLU A 36 0.27 -22.00 14.75
N SER A 37 0.43 -23.02 13.91
CA SER A 37 1.04 -22.90 12.58
C SER A 37 0.30 -21.90 11.70
N LYS A 38 -1.04 -21.96 11.66
CA LYS A 38 -1.87 -20.99 10.91
C LYS A 38 -1.74 -19.58 11.46
N TYR A 39 -1.69 -19.41 12.79
CA TYR A 39 -1.52 -18.11 13.41
C TYR A 39 -0.13 -17.51 13.11
N GLN A 40 0.95 -18.28 13.25
CA GLN A 40 2.29 -17.80 12.87
C GLN A 40 2.39 -17.46 11.39
N SER A 41 1.73 -18.25 10.53
CA SER A 41 1.62 -17.96 9.10
C SER A 41 0.90 -16.63 8.84
N LEU A 42 -0.21 -16.36 9.53
CA LEU A 42 -0.92 -15.08 9.48
C LEU A 42 -0.01 -13.92 9.88
N LEU A 43 0.68 -14.02 11.01
CA LEU A 43 1.60 -12.98 11.50
C LEU A 43 2.73 -12.70 10.50
N SER A 44 3.25 -13.72 9.83
CA SER A 44 4.27 -13.55 8.79
C SER A 44 3.71 -12.83 7.55
N ARG A 45 2.47 -13.11 7.15
CA ARG A 45 1.85 -12.57 5.93
C ARG A 45 1.41 -11.12 6.08
N LEU A 46 1.02 -10.69 7.29
CA LEU A 46 0.59 -9.31 7.56
C LEU A 46 1.67 -8.26 7.28
N SER A 47 2.95 -8.63 7.32
CA SER A 47 4.07 -7.74 7.00
C SER A 47 4.34 -7.56 5.50
N HIS A 48 3.70 -8.36 4.65
CA HIS A 48 3.94 -8.36 3.21
C HIS A 48 2.77 -7.69 2.47
N PRO A 49 3.04 -6.93 1.39
CA PRO A 49 1.96 -6.36 0.59
C PRO A 49 1.12 -7.47 -0.08
N PRO A 50 -0.16 -7.20 -0.40
CA PRO A 50 -0.96 -8.13 -1.18
C PRO A 50 -0.32 -8.45 -2.54
N GLY A 51 -0.51 -9.68 -3.04
CA GLY A 51 0.03 -10.09 -4.35
C GLY A 51 -0.61 -9.38 -5.56
N PHE A 52 -1.68 -8.61 -5.33
CA PHE A 52 -2.36 -7.84 -6.36
C PHE A 52 -2.69 -6.44 -5.86
N THR A 53 -2.45 -5.45 -6.70
CA THR A 53 -3.07 -4.13 -6.58
C THR A 53 -4.44 -4.19 -7.21
N THR A 54 -5.46 -3.84 -6.43
CA THR A 54 -6.86 -3.87 -6.85
C THR A 54 -7.34 -2.45 -7.08
N VAL A 55 -7.95 -2.19 -8.24
CA VAL A 55 -8.62 -0.92 -8.53
C VAL A 55 -10.06 -1.17 -8.95
N ARG A 56 -10.95 -0.34 -8.40
CA ARG A 56 -12.35 -0.28 -8.81
C ARG A 56 -12.51 0.74 -9.93
N VAL A 57 -13.21 0.34 -10.99
CA VAL A 57 -13.59 1.20 -12.09
C VAL A 57 -14.87 1.95 -11.73
N ASN A 58 -14.90 3.25 -11.97
CA ASN A 58 -16.11 4.05 -11.89
C ASN A 58 -16.97 3.83 -13.15
N THR A 59 -17.80 2.79 -13.11
CA THR A 59 -18.65 2.36 -14.23
C THR A 59 -19.75 3.36 -14.59
N HIS A 60 -20.03 4.34 -13.74
CA HIS A 60 -20.92 5.45 -14.06
C HIS A 60 -20.33 6.37 -15.14
N LEU A 61 -19.00 6.49 -15.21
CA LEU A 61 -18.33 7.40 -16.16
C LEU A 61 -17.73 6.69 -17.37
N ALA A 62 -17.25 5.46 -17.21
CA ALA A 62 -16.61 4.72 -18.31
C ALA A 62 -16.74 3.20 -18.18
N SER A 63 -16.69 2.52 -19.32
CA SER A 63 -16.64 1.06 -19.35
C SER A 63 -15.30 0.51 -18.85
N VAL A 64 -15.35 -0.67 -18.22
CA VAL A 64 -14.16 -1.38 -17.71
C VAL A 64 -13.16 -1.68 -18.82
N LYS A 65 -13.63 -2.05 -20.02
CA LYS A 65 -12.78 -2.28 -21.19
C LYS A 65 -12.00 -1.04 -21.60
N HIS A 66 -12.63 0.13 -21.58
CA HIS A 66 -11.97 1.40 -21.89
C HIS A 66 -10.93 1.76 -20.83
N VAL A 67 -11.30 1.71 -19.56
CA VAL A 67 -10.41 2.05 -18.44
C VAL A 67 -9.23 1.08 -18.34
N LYS A 68 -9.45 -0.22 -18.59
CA LYS A 68 -8.39 -1.22 -18.68
C LYS A 68 -7.34 -0.87 -19.72
N LYS A 69 -7.75 -0.43 -20.91
CA LYS A 69 -6.83 0.00 -21.98
C LYS A 69 -5.99 1.19 -21.53
N LEU A 70 -6.63 2.25 -21.01
CA LEU A 70 -5.94 3.44 -20.53
C LEU A 70 -4.97 3.12 -19.39
N LEU A 71 -5.40 2.30 -18.44
CA LEU A 71 -4.58 1.88 -17.31
C LEU A 71 -3.39 1.04 -17.76
N PHE A 72 -3.60 0.12 -18.70
CA PHE A 72 -2.52 -0.66 -19.29
C PHE A 72 -1.46 0.25 -19.93
N GLU A 73 -1.88 1.21 -20.77
CA GLU A 73 -0.97 2.18 -21.38
C GLU A 73 -0.18 2.99 -20.35
N GLU A 74 -0.83 3.42 -19.26
CA GLU A 74 -0.16 4.16 -18.19
C GLU A 74 0.86 3.31 -17.42
N ILE A 75 0.51 2.07 -17.12
CA ILE A 75 1.42 1.11 -16.48
C ILE A 75 2.64 0.83 -17.36
N GLN A 76 2.47 0.70 -18.68
CA GLN A 76 3.61 0.50 -19.60
C GLN A 76 4.55 1.71 -19.62
N LYS A 77 4.05 2.95 -19.44
CA LYS A 77 4.90 4.14 -19.32
C LYS A 77 5.71 4.13 -18.03
N GLN A 78 5.11 3.67 -16.93
CA GLN A 78 5.79 3.58 -15.63
C GLN A 78 6.87 2.49 -15.63
N PHE A 79 6.60 1.34 -16.23
CA PHE A 79 7.51 0.19 -16.23
C PHE A 79 8.21 -0.02 -17.58
N LYS A 80 9.04 0.95 -17.99
CA LYS A 80 9.79 0.92 -19.27
C LYS A 80 10.44 -0.45 -19.52
N GLY A 81 9.87 -1.21 -20.46
CA GLY A 81 10.40 -2.51 -20.89
C GLY A 81 9.90 -3.74 -20.13
N GLN A 82 8.99 -3.59 -19.15
CA GLN A 82 8.39 -4.71 -18.44
C GLN A 82 6.87 -4.78 -18.68
N HIS A 83 6.42 -5.88 -19.27
CA HIS A 83 5.01 -6.11 -19.53
C HIS A 83 4.28 -6.54 -18.25
N VAL A 84 3.63 -5.59 -17.58
CA VAL A 84 2.73 -5.86 -16.45
C VAL A 84 1.28 -5.97 -16.96
N PRO A 85 0.60 -7.12 -16.79
CA PRO A 85 -0.77 -7.28 -17.27
C PRO A 85 -1.78 -6.57 -16.36
N VAL A 86 -2.91 -6.15 -16.95
CA VAL A 86 -4.09 -5.70 -16.22
C VAL A 86 -5.20 -6.72 -16.45
N LEU A 87 -5.61 -7.39 -15.38
CA LEU A 87 -6.58 -8.49 -15.42
C LEU A 87 -7.97 -7.99 -14.97
N GLU A 88 -9.03 -8.55 -15.53
CA GLU A 88 -10.39 -8.32 -15.03
C GLU A 88 -10.72 -9.40 -14.01
N HIS A 89 -11.43 -9.04 -12.93
CA HIS A 89 -11.85 -10.04 -11.96
C HIS A 89 -13.01 -10.89 -12.54
N PRO A 90 -12.95 -12.24 -12.49
CA PRO A 90 -13.88 -13.10 -13.22
C PRO A 90 -15.34 -13.01 -12.72
N LYS A 91 -15.55 -12.57 -11.48
CA LYS A 91 -16.89 -12.45 -10.87
C LYS A 91 -17.34 -11.00 -10.60
N LEU A 92 -16.40 -10.05 -10.56
CA LEU A 92 -16.68 -8.67 -10.16
C LEU A 92 -16.34 -7.80 -11.35
N GLN A 93 -17.37 -7.38 -12.08
CA GLN A 93 -17.22 -6.81 -13.42
C GLN A 93 -16.60 -5.41 -13.42
N ASP A 94 -16.58 -4.74 -12.28
CA ASP A 94 -16.08 -3.38 -12.07
C ASP A 94 -14.66 -3.34 -11.46
N ILE A 95 -13.93 -4.46 -11.51
CA ILE A 95 -12.60 -4.60 -10.88
C ILE A 95 -11.52 -4.97 -11.87
N LEU A 96 -10.40 -4.24 -11.76
CA LEU A 96 -9.14 -4.58 -12.39
C LEU A 96 -8.10 -4.98 -11.33
N LEU A 97 -7.30 -5.99 -11.67
CA LEU A 97 -6.25 -6.56 -10.84
C LEU A 97 -4.91 -6.39 -11.57
N ILE A 98 -3.92 -5.88 -10.85
CA ILE A 98 -2.55 -5.74 -11.34
C ILE A 98 -1.65 -6.59 -10.43
N PRO A 99 -0.94 -7.60 -10.95
CA PRO A 99 -0.05 -8.42 -10.13
C PRO A 99 1.14 -7.60 -9.62
N VAL A 100 1.50 -7.82 -8.37
CA VAL A 100 2.68 -7.20 -7.74
C VAL A 100 3.88 -8.12 -7.95
N THR A 101 5.01 -7.58 -8.39
CA THR A 101 6.25 -8.35 -8.59
C THR A 101 7.23 -8.10 -7.44
N GLY A 102 7.71 -9.15 -6.78
CA GLY A 102 8.66 -9.04 -5.66
C GLY A 102 8.51 -10.21 -4.67
N PRO A 103 9.29 -10.23 -3.58
CA PRO A 103 10.30 -9.25 -3.20
C PRO A 103 11.58 -9.37 -4.03
N ARG A 104 12.17 -8.25 -4.42
CA ARG A 104 13.50 -8.19 -5.06
C ARG A 104 14.60 -8.18 -3.99
N THR A 105 15.51 -9.15 -4.05
CA THR A 105 16.58 -9.35 -3.05
C THR A 105 17.96 -8.88 -3.51
N ASP A 106 18.09 -8.53 -4.78
CA ASP A 106 19.35 -8.19 -5.48
C ASP A 106 19.67 -6.69 -5.49
N LEU A 107 18.86 -5.87 -4.81
CA LEU A 107 18.98 -4.42 -4.78
C LEU A 107 20.18 -3.99 -3.92
N ARG A 108 21.10 -3.22 -4.53
CA ARG A 108 22.24 -2.62 -3.81
C ARG A 108 21.80 -1.41 -3.02
N LYS A 109 22.20 -1.33 -1.76
CA LYS A 109 21.91 -0.20 -0.87
C LYS A 109 22.89 0.95 -1.14
N HIS A 110 22.41 2.18 -1.07
CA HIS A 110 23.19 3.40 -1.17
C HIS A 110 23.59 3.92 0.21
N ALA A 111 24.67 4.69 0.26
CA ALA A 111 25.14 5.32 1.49
C ALA A 111 24.22 6.46 1.99
N SER A 112 23.52 7.12 1.07
CA SER A 112 22.51 8.13 1.40
C SER A 112 21.20 7.43 1.75
N GLU A 113 20.71 7.65 2.96
CA GLU A 113 19.52 6.99 3.50
C GLU A 113 18.39 7.98 3.74
N VAL A 114 17.16 7.50 3.55
CA VAL A 114 15.93 8.21 3.89
C VAL A 114 15.08 7.29 4.77
N ILE A 115 14.66 7.78 5.93
CA ILE A 115 13.77 7.06 6.85
C ILE A 115 12.37 7.65 6.74
N VAL A 116 11.38 6.79 6.52
CA VAL A 116 9.96 7.14 6.49
C VAL A 116 9.23 6.49 7.65
N GLY A 117 8.10 7.06 8.06
CA GLY A 117 7.24 6.43 9.06
C GLY A 117 6.57 5.15 8.55
N ALA A 118 6.17 4.25 9.46
CA ALA A 118 5.57 2.95 9.13
C ALA A 118 4.43 3.02 8.10
N HIS A 119 3.48 3.94 8.25
CA HIS A 119 2.37 4.10 7.30
C HIS A 119 2.82 4.48 5.89
N CYS A 120 3.83 5.36 5.78
CA CYS A 120 4.43 5.70 4.51
C CYS A 120 5.17 4.49 3.91
N GLY A 121 5.85 3.71 4.75
CA GLY A 121 6.49 2.46 4.34
C GLY A 121 5.50 1.48 3.69
N TYR A 122 4.34 1.25 4.31
CA TYR A 122 3.28 0.42 3.73
C TYR A 122 2.69 0.98 2.44
N ALA A 123 2.66 2.31 2.27
CA ALA A 123 2.23 2.92 1.01
C ALA A 123 3.27 2.67 -0.10
N VAL A 124 4.56 2.79 0.21
CA VAL A 124 5.66 2.50 -0.72
C VAL A 124 5.65 1.04 -1.16
N LEU A 125 5.45 0.10 -0.23
CA LEU A 125 5.31 -1.34 -0.55
C LEU A 125 4.10 -1.63 -1.45
N ARG A 126 3.13 -0.72 -1.53
CA ARG A 126 1.96 -0.80 -2.41
C ARG A 126 2.12 0.01 -3.72
N GLY A 127 3.30 0.57 -3.98
CA GLY A 127 3.63 1.25 -5.24
C GLY A 127 3.68 2.78 -5.16
N ALA A 128 3.48 3.37 -3.98
CA ALA A 128 3.56 4.82 -3.82
C ALA A 128 5.00 5.34 -3.88
N HIS A 129 5.16 6.57 -4.37
CA HIS A 129 6.35 7.37 -4.11
C HIS A 129 6.35 7.88 -2.66
N VAL A 130 7.48 8.41 -2.21
CA VAL A 130 7.57 9.02 -0.88
C VAL A 130 7.27 10.50 -0.99
N TYR A 131 6.26 10.97 -0.25
CA TYR A 131 5.93 12.39 -0.16
C TYR A 131 6.53 12.98 1.11
N VAL A 132 6.86 14.28 1.06
CA VAL A 132 7.54 15.01 2.14
C VAL A 132 6.93 14.81 3.54
N PRO A 133 5.59 14.78 3.74
CA PRO A 133 5.02 14.54 5.06
C PRO A 133 5.43 13.21 5.70
N GLY A 134 5.69 12.18 4.88
CA GLY A 134 6.08 10.84 5.33
C GLY A 134 7.56 10.67 5.65
N ILE A 135 8.41 11.65 5.29
CA ILE A 135 9.86 11.62 5.55
C ILE A 135 10.13 12.03 7.00
N MET A 136 10.80 11.14 7.74
CA MET A 136 11.18 11.35 9.15
C MET A 136 12.63 11.77 9.29
N SER A 137 13.54 11.16 8.52
CA SER A 137 14.97 11.43 8.59
C SER A 137 15.62 11.23 7.22
N THR A 138 16.76 11.89 7.01
CA THR A 138 17.57 11.77 5.79
C THR A 138 19.05 11.90 6.15
N SER A 139 19.96 11.44 5.29
CA SER A 139 21.38 11.75 5.42
C SER A 139 21.65 13.26 5.40
N ARG A 140 22.68 13.70 6.14
CA ARG A 140 23.02 15.12 6.34
C ARG A 140 23.30 15.87 5.04
N SER A 141 23.96 15.22 4.09
CA SER A 141 24.44 15.81 2.84
C SER A 141 23.51 15.59 1.64
N MET A 142 22.31 15.06 1.87
CA MET A 142 21.38 14.70 0.79
C MET A 142 20.92 15.93 0.00
N LYS A 143 21.07 15.87 -1.32
CA LYS A 143 20.64 16.88 -2.30
C LYS A 143 19.59 16.31 -3.25
N ALA A 144 18.87 17.19 -3.94
CA ALA A 144 18.02 16.79 -5.05
C ALA A 144 18.87 16.14 -6.16
N GLY A 145 18.36 15.06 -6.74
CA GLY A 145 19.04 14.20 -7.72
C GLY A 145 19.82 13.04 -7.12
N ASP A 146 20.07 13.02 -5.80
CA ASP A 146 20.84 11.94 -5.17
C ASP A 146 20.09 10.60 -5.25
N LEU A 147 20.84 9.53 -5.51
CA LEU A 147 20.38 8.17 -5.32
C LEU A 147 20.37 7.83 -3.82
N VAL A 148 19.22 7.38 -3.33
CA VAL A 148 19.01 7.12 -1.91
C VAL A 148 18.39 5.73 -1.69
N SER A 149 18.69 5.15 -0.53
CA SER A 149 17.99 3.97 -0.02
C SER A 149 16.93 4.38 0.99
N VAL A 150 15.69 3.95 0.75
CA VAL A 150 14.55 4.28 1.61
C VAL A 150 14.28 3.15 2.59
N TYR A 151 14.09 3.50 3.85
CA TYR A 151 13.78 2.57 4.93
C TYR A 151 12.53 3.00 5.69
N SER A 152 11.77 2.03 6.18
CA SER A 152 10.65 2.23 7.09
C SER A 152 11.10 2.11 8.53
N ASP A 153 10.80 3.11 9.36
CA ASP A 153 10.80 3.00 10.82
C ASP A 153 9.50 2.34 11.27
N ILE A 154 9.57 1.02 11.46
CA ILE A 154 8.42 0.18 11.84
C ILE A 154 8.05 0.31 13.32
N GLU A 155 8.96 0.81 14.16
CA GLU A 155 8.74 1.00 15.60
C GLU A 155 8.28 2.42 15.95
N GLY A 156 8.36 3.36 14.99
CA GLY A 156 7.95 4.75 15.20
C GLY A 156 8.86 5.52 16.16
N LYS A 157 10.13 5.12 16.28
CA LYS A 157 11.10 5.72 17.21
C LYS A 157 11.91 6.87 16.60
N CYS A 158 11.89 7.01 15.28
CA CYS A 158 12.63 8.05 14.56
C CYS A 158 11.94 9.41 14.75
N LYS A 159 12.67 10.36 15.34
CA LYS A 159 12.18 11.74 15.48
C LYS A 159 12.32 12.48 14.15
N ARG A 160 11.27 13.23 13.76
CA ARG A 160 11.28 14.03 12.54
C ARG A 160 12.45 15.02 12.55
N GLY A 161 13.24 15.04 11.47
CA GLY A 161 14.43 15.87 11.34
C GLY A 161 15.68 15.29 11.99
N ALA A 162 15.68 14.04 12.45
CA ALA A 162 16.91 13.35 12.85
C ALA A 162 17.92 13.31 11.69
N LYS A 163 19.21 13.25 12.00
CA LYS A 163 20.32 13.19 11.02
C LYS A 163 20.85 11.78 10.82
N GLU A 164 20.60 10.92 11.81
CA GLU A 164 21.00 9.52 11.90
C GLU A 164 19.86 8.75 12.59
N PHE A 165 19.71 7.46 12.29
CA PHE A 165 18.78 6.57 12.96
C PHE A 165 19.37 5.16 13.02
N GLU A 166 19.65 4.69 14.23
CA GLU A 166 20.23 3.37 14.50
C GLU A 166 19.18 2.33 14.94
N GLY A 167 17.91 2.74 15.04
CA GLY A 167 16.82 1.84 15.40
C GLY A 167 16.49 0.82 14.31
N ALA A 168 15.51 -0.04 14.61
CA ALA A 168 15.03 -1.03 13.66
C ALA A 168 14.46 -0.36 12.40
N LYS A 169 15.06 -0.65 11.25
CA LYS A 169 14.66 -0.09 9.96
C LYS A 169 14.52 -1.20 8.92
N VAL A 170 13.47 -1.12 8.11
CA VAL A 170 13.17 -2.10 7.06
C VAL A 170 13.42 -1.47 5.69
N PHE A 171 14.26 -2.08 4.87
CA PHE A 171 14.57 -1.57 3.53
C PHE A 171 13.37 -1.72 2.59
N LEU A 172 12.99 -0.62 1.92
CA LEU A 172 11.84 -0.55 1.02
C LEU A 172 12.25 -0.52 -0.46
N GLY A 173 13.50 -0.14 -0.74
CA GLY A 173 14.03 0.01 -2.09
C GLY A 173 14.85 1.28 -2.25
N ASN A 174 15.28 1.53 -3.49
CA ASN A 174 16.00 2.74 -3.86
C ASN A 174 15.11 3.74 -4.61
N GLY A 175 15.49 5.00 -4.55
CA GLY A 175 14.85 6.08 -5.26
C GLY A 175 15.80 7.23 -5.54
N VAL A 176 15.28 8.24 -6.24
CA VAL A 176 15.95 9.51 -6.47
C VAL A 176 15.29 10.56 -5.58
N SER A 177 16.11 11.32 -4.86
CA SER A 177 15.61 12.45 -4.08
C SER A 177 15.19 13.59 -4.99
N GLU A 178 13.97 14.10 -4.86
CA GLU A 178 13.50 15.30 -5.57
C GLU A 178 13.84 16.59 -4.85
N LEU A 179 14.17 16.49 -3.55
CA LEU A 179 14.44 17.61 -2.67
C LEU A 179 15.73 17.38 -1.88
N SER A 180 16.37 18.45 -1.45
CA SER A 180 17.43 18.40 -0.45
C SER A 180 16.89 18.22 0.97
N ARG A 181 17.76 17.82 1.89
CA ARG A 181 17.42 17.78 3.33
C ARG A 181 16.94 19.13 3.85
N SER A 182 17.60 20.22 3.45
CA SER A 182 17.22 21.57 3.87
C SER A 182 15.80 21.88 3.43
N GLU A 183 15.41 21.57 2.20
CA GLU A 183 14.05 21.83 1.71
C GLU A 183 12.99 21.03 2.50
N ILE A 184 13.26 19.75 2.79
CA ILE A 184 12.32 18.87 3.52
C ILE A 184 12.06 19.35 4.96
N PHE A 185 13.08 19.87 5.65
CA PHE A 185 13.00 20.24 7.07
C PHE A 185 13.13 21.75 7.33
N SER A 186 12.99 22.59 6.30
CA SER A 186 13.04 24.06 6.45
C SER A 186 11.85 24.60 7.25
N SER A 187 12.08 25.73 7.92
CA SER A 187 11.10 26.41 8.78
C SER A 187 9.94 27.09 8.04
N GLY A 188 9.95 27.08 6.70
CA GLY A 188 8.96 27.76 5.84
C GLY A 188 7.59 27.07 5.72
N GLY A 189 7.32 26.06 6.56
CA GLY A 189 6.09 25.27 6.53
C GLY A 189 6.24 23.95 5.75
N PRO A 190 5.30 23.01 5.92
CA PRO A 190 5.40 21.69 5.30
C PRO A 190 5.22 21.81 3.79
N LEU A 191 6.31 21.63 3.03
CA LEU A 191 6.23 21.39 1.60
C LEU A 191 5.31 20.18 1.37
N LYS A 192 4.28 20.36 0.55
CA LYS A 192 3.44 19.27 0.06
C LYS A 192 3.93 18.93 -1.34
N GLY A 193 4.44 17.72 -1.50
CA GLY A 193 5.01 17.28 -2.76
C GLY A 193 5.77 15.97 -2.64
N MET A 194 6.20 15.46 -3.79
CA MET A 194 7.06 14.28 -3.87
C MET A 194 8.41 14.62 -3.25
N GLY A 195 8.85 13.80 -2.29
CA GLY A 195 10.18 13.91 -1.70
C GLY A 195 11.14 12.95 -2.38
N ILE A 196 10.78 11.67 -2.48
CA ILE A 196 11.61 10.64 -3.14
C ILE A 196 10.78 9.94 -4.21
N ARG A 197 11.25 9.97 -5.45
CA ARG A 197 10.73 9.13 -6.54
C ARG A 197 11.35 7.74 -6.44
N MET A 198 10.55 6.75 -6.03
CA MET A 198 10.98 5.36 -6.00
C MET A 198 11.29 4.83 -7.40
N THR A 199 12.49 4.28 -7.60
CA THR A 199 12.97 3.75 -8.90
C THR A 199 13.25 2.26 -8.85
N GLU A 200 13.67 1.74 -7.70
CA GLU A 200 13.93 0.31 -7.51
C GLU A 200 13.28 -0.17 -6.20
N PRO A 201 11.94 -0.26 -6.14
CA PRO A 201 11.26 -0.75 -4.95
C PRO A 201 11.48 -2.26 -4.79
N VAL A 202 11.45 -2.74 -3.54
CA VAL A 202 11.46 -4.18 -3.22
C VAL A 202 10.26 -4.89 -3.85
N TYR A 203 9.09 -4.25 -3.80
CA TYR A 203 7.86 -4.70 -4.46
C TYR A 203 7.48 -3.73 -5.56
N LEU A 204 7.44 -4.23 -6.78
CA LEU A 204 7.05 -3.49 -7.96
C LEU A 204 5.52 -3.52 -8.09
N SER A 205 4.91 -2.37 -7.86
CA SER A 205 3.49 -2.08 -8.01
C SER A 205 3.35 -0.69 -8.62
N PRO A 206 2.38 -0.45 -9.53
CA PRO A 206 2.22 0.86 -10.16
C PRO A 206 1.86 1.94 -9.14
N SER A 207 2.31 3.15 -9.44
CA SER A 207 1.84 4.35 -8.75
C SER A 207 0.51 4.79 -9.36
N PHE A 208 -0.44 5.16 -8.51
CA PHE A 208 -1.74 5.70 -8.91
C PHE A 208 -1.89 7.18 -8.60
N ASP A 209 -0.78 7.88 -8.35
CA ASP A 209 -0.80 9.32 -8.16
C ASP A 209 -1.26 10.02 -9.44
N ASN A 210 -2.44 10.65 -9.38
CA ASN A 210 -3.10 11.31 -10.51
C ASN A 210 -3.35 10.43 -11.74
N VAL A 211 -3.40 9.11 -11.59
CA VAL A 211 -3.72 8.18 -12.68
C VAL A 211 -5.23 8.01 -12.80
N LEU A 212 -5.82 8.56 -13.87
CA LEU A 212 -7.24 8.44 -14.18
C LEU A 212 -8.17 8.75 -12.98
N PRO A 213 -8.01 9.91 -12.31
CA PRO A 213 -8.60 10.17 -10.99
C PRO A 213 -10.14 10.12 -10.94
N SER A 214 -10.81 10.36 -12.06
CA SER A 214 -12.27 10.24 -12.16
C SER A 214 -12.75 8.80 -12.42
N HIS A 215 -11.90 7.97 -13.02
CA HIS A 215 -12.26 6.63 -13.50
C HIS A 215 -11.85 5.51 -12.55
N LEU A 216 -10.87 5.75 -11.68
CA LEU A 216 -10.32 4.74 -10.79
C LEU A 216 -10.47 5.13 -9.33
N PHE A 217 -10.75 4.12 -8.50
CA PHE A 217 -10.66 4.21 -7.06
C PHE A 217 -9.78 3.06 -6.56
N LEU A 218 -8.67 3.38 -5.88
CA LEU A 218 -7.85 2.36 -5.22
C LEU A 218 -8.63 1.76 -4.04
N GLN A 219 -9.01 0.49 -4.17
CA GLN A 219 -9.83 -0.18 -3.16
C GLN A 219 -9.43 -1.64 -3.06
N ASN A 220 -9.16 -2.09 -1.83
CA ASN A 220 -8.87 -3.50 -1.58
C ASN A 220 -10.05 -4.38 -1.99
N LEU A 221 -9.79 -5.53 -2.61
CA LEU A 221 -10.82 -6.46 -3.10
C LEU A 221 -11.94 -6.76 -2.07
N PRO A 222 -11.65 -7.08 -0.78
CA PRO A 222 -12.71 -7.33 0.19
C PRO A 222 -13.62 -6.12 0.41
N SER A 223 -13.10 -4.89 0.30
CA SER A 223 -13.90 -3.68 0.45
C SER A 223 -14.87 -3.44 -0.71
N VAL A 224 -14.57 -3.96 -1.89
CA VAL A 224 -15.44 -3.92 -3.07
C VAL A 224 -16.50 -5.01 -2.98
N VAL A 225 -16.11 -6.21 -2.54
CA VAL A 225 -17.03 -7.33 -2.33
C VAL A 225 -18.19 -6.93 -1.43
N VAL A 226 -17.96 -6.12 -0.39
CA VAL A 226 -19.03 -5.62 0.50
C VAL A 226 -20.19 -4.98 -0.26
N SER A 227 -19.92 -4.09 -1.21
CA SER A 227 -20.97 -3.39 -1.95
C SER A 227 -21.72 -4.33 -2.91
N HIS A 228 -21.03 -5.31 -3.51
CA HIS A 228 -21.68 -6.34 -4.34
C HIS A 228 -22.53 -7.29 -3.49
N VAL A 229 -22.09 -7.63 -2.28
CA VAL A 229 -22.86 -8.46 -1.34
C VAL A 229 -24.10 -7.73 -0.85
N LEU A 230 -24.01 -6.41 -0.61
CA LEU A 230 -25.18 -5.59 -0.26
C LEU A 230 -26.20 -5.54 -1.42
N ASN A 231 -25.74 -5.63 -2.67
CA ASN A 231 -26.56 -5.71 -3.88
C ASN A 231 -27.62 -4.58 -3.98
N PRO A 232 -27.20 -3.31 -3.91
CA PRO A 232 -28.12 -2.19 -3.93
C PRO A 232 -28.87 -2.09 -5.27
N GLN A 233 -30.16 -1.78 -5.22
CA GLN A 233 -30.99 -1.57 -6.43
C GLN A 233 -31.22 -0.08 -6.70
N PRO A 234 -31.29 0.34 -7.98
CA PRO A 234 -31.64 1.72 -8.34
C PRO A 234 -32.95 2.18 -7.69
N GLY A 235 -32.95 3.37 -7.07
CA GLY A 235 -34.11 3.95 -6.38
C GLY A 235 -34.29 3.51 -4.92
N GLU A 236 -33.43 2.61 -4.40
CA GLU A 236 -33.42 2.29 -2.97
C GLU A 236 -32.85 3.42 -2.12
N ARG A 237 -33.20 3.44 -0.83
CA ARG A 237 -32.59 4.36 0.14
C ARG A 237 -31.57 3.60 0.97
N ILE A 238 -30.31 4.01 0.88
CA ILE A 238 -29.20 3.35 1.55
C ILE A 238 -28.50 4.30 2.52
N LEU A 239 -28.15 3.78 3.70
CA LEU A 239 -27.40 4.50 4.73
C LEU A 239 -26.07 3.79 4.98
N ASP A 240 -24.96 4.46 4.67
CA ASP A 240 -23.62 4.09 5.11
C ASP A 240 -23.26 4.91 6.35
N MET A 241 -23.43 4.30 7.54
CA MET A 241 -23.22 4.99 8.81
C MET A 241 -21.76 5.45 9.01
N CYS A 242 -20.81 4.80 8.33
CA CYS A 242 -19.37 5.02 8.50
C CYS A 242 -18.68 5.23 7.15
N ALA A 243 -19.15 6.24 6.42
CA ALA A 243 -18.83 6.41 5.00
C ALA A 243 -17.40 6.87 4.71
N ALA A 244 -16.75 7.67 5.58
CA ALA A 244 -15.47 8.30 5.26
C ALA A 244 -14.35 7.25 4.95
N PRO A 245 -13.55 7.42 3.88
CA PRO A 245 -13.49 8.55 2.94
C PRO A 245 -14.44 8.45 1.72
N GLY A 246 -15.36 7.48 1.69
CA GLY A 246 -16.43 7.38 0.68
C GLY A 246 -16.27 6.26 -0.33
N GLY A 247 -15.28 5.37 -0.16
CA GLY A 247 -14.96 4.33 -1.16
C GLY A 247 -16.10 3.34 -1.41
N LYS A 248 -16.82 2.92 -0.35
CA LYS A 248 -17.99 2.04 -0.48
C LYS A 248 -19.23 2.83 -0.87
N THR A 249 -19.43 4.00 -0.28
CA THR A 249 -20.56 4.89 -0.58
C THR A 249 -20.62 5.26 -2.06
N THR A 250 -19.51 5.68 -2.65
CA THR A 250 -19.42 5.98 -4.10
C THR A 250 -19.56 4.73 -4.96
N HIS A 251 -19.21 3.56 -4.44
CA HIS A 251 -19.43 2.30 -5.14
C HIS A 251 -20.92 1.92 -5.16
N LEU A 252 -21.62 2.07 -4.04
CA LEU A 252 -23.06 1.84 -3.95
C LEU A 252 -23.82 2.75 -4.93
N ALA A 253 -23.50 4.05 -4.95
CA ALA A 253 -24.07 4.99 -5.92
C ALA A 253 -23.83 4.54 -7.38
N ALA A 254 -22.61 4.08 -7.70
CA ALA A 254 -22.29 3.58 -9.03
C ALA A 254 -23.10 2.31 -9.41
N LEU A 255 -23.31 1.38 -8.47
CA LEU A 255 -24.13 0.18 -8.69
C LEU A 255 -25.61 0.52 -8.88
N MET A 256 -26.11 1.54 -8.17
CA MET A 256 -27.47 2.07 -8.29
C MET A 256 -27.66 2.97 -9.52
N ARG A 257 -26.61 3.21 -10.31
CA ARG A 257 -26.62 4.12 -11.48
C ARG A 257 -27.03 5.55 -11.12
N ASP A 258 -26.62 6.00 -9.93
CA ASP A 258 -26.90 7.33 -9.40
C ASP A 258 -28.40 7.66 -9.25
N GLN A 259 -29.22 6.64 -8.91
CA GLN A 259 -30.67 6.74 -8.68
C GLN A 259 -31.09 6.36 -7.27
#